data_AF-A0A7W1NVG7-F1
#
_entry.id   AF-A0A7W1NVG7-F1
#
_cell.length_a   1.000
_cell.length_b   1.000
_cell.length_c   1.000
_cell.angle_alpha   90.00
_cell.angle_beta   90.00
_cell.angle_gamma   90.00
#
_symmetry.space_group_name_H-M   'P 1'
#
loop_
_entity.id
_entity.type
_entity.pdbx_description
1 polymer ?
#
loop_
_entity_poly.entity_id
_entity_poly.type
_entity_poly.pdbx_seq_one_letter_code
_entity_poly.pdbx_strand_id
1 'polypeptide(L)'
;MSKGESNAQITQMLERIADLLESQNANPFRVRAYREGAQSIRDTNKSVAGFIHNNQTDKLDALPNIGSGIVSVIGEYITSGKSALLEELEASDSPERTFSNVPGIDKELAGRIVDQLHIKTLPELEEAAHNGQLASVEGFGQKRLEGVKTALTGLLSRSARSQQHERTSGDDKKANTQAGDRPSVKLLLDIDADYRQGVKDDKLTKIAPRRFNPNNEVWLPVLHTKQDDWKFTALFSNTAQAHKLGKTDDWVVIYFERGKTERQHTVVTETKGTLKGKRVVRGRDGENQAYYSAASKS
;
A
#
# COMPACT_ATOMS: atom_id res chain seq x y z
N MET A 1 -15.56 30.50 11.76
CA MET A 1 -15.45 29.66 12.97
C MET A 1 -14.72 28.40 12.56
N SER A 2 -13.49 28.20 13.05
CA SER A 2 -12.69 27.00 12.74
C SER A 2 -13.48 25.77 13.21
N LYS A 3 -13.78 24.87 12.27
CA LYS A 3 -14.53 23.65 12.54
C LYS A 3 -13.57 22.72 13.28
N GLY A 4 -13.56 22.80 14.62
CA GLY A 4 -12.69 21.99 15.46
C GLY A 4 -12.80 20.52 15.08
N GLU A 5 -11.65 19.87 14.93
CA GLU A 5 -11.57 18.48 14.49
C GLU A 5 -12.42 17.57 15.39
N SER A 6 -13.18 16.69 14.76
CA SER A 6 -14.04 15.76 15.48
C SER A 6 -13.23 14.69 16.19
N ASN A 7 -13.75 14.15 17.29
CA ASN A 7 -13.17 12.98 17.97
C ASN A 7 -12.90 11.82 16.97
N ALA A 8 -13.72 11.68 15.93
CA ALA A 8 -13.53 10.68 14.87
C ALA A 8 -12.24 10.90 14.05
N GLN A 9 -11.88 12.16 13.75
CA GLN A 9 -10.64 12.49 13.03
C GLN A 9 -9.42 12.22 13.92
N ILE A 10 -9.49 12.61 15.19
CA ILE A 10 -8.43 12.36 16.17
C ILE A 10 -8.22 10.85 16.37
N THR A 11 -9.32 10.09 16.46
CA THR A 11 -9.28 8.62 16.53
C THR A 11 -8.57 8.03 15.32
N GLN A 12 -8.98 8.42 14.10
CA GLN A 12 -8.36 7.92 12.87
C GLN A 12 -6.86 8.24 12.78
N MET A 13 -6.46 9.43 13.21
CA MET A 13 -5.05 9.80 13.27
C MET A 13 -4.25 8.89 14.21
N LEU A 14 -4.75 8.64 15.43
CA LEU A 14 -4.06 7.78 16.40
C LEU A 14 -4.03 6.32 15.95
N GLU A 15 -5.11 5.81 15.35
CA GLU A 15 -5.12 4.46 14.76
C GLU A 15 -4.09 4.33 13.64
N ARG A 16 -3.97 5.35 12.78
CA ARG A 16 -2.98 5.38 11.70
C ARG A 16 -1.55 5.37 12.24
N ILE A 17 -1.29 6.13 13.31
CA ILE A 17 0.01 6.09 14.01
C ILE A 17 0.28 4.68 14.55
N ALA A 18 -0.71 4.03 15.15
CA ALA A 18 -0.56 2.66 15.65
C ALA A 18 -0.25 1.66 14.53
N ASP A 19 -0.96 1.73 13.40
CA ASP A 19 -0.70 0.88 12.22
C ASP A 19 0.75 1.02 11.73
N LEU A 20 1.24 2.26 11.62
CA LEU A 20 2.59 2.56 11.14
C LEU A 20 3.68 2.12 12.12
N LEU A 21 3.43 2.27 13.42
CA LEU A 21 4.35 1.77 14.45
C LEU A 21 4.40 0.23 14.43
N GLU A 22 3.25 -0.42 14.22
CA GLU A 22 3.16 -1.87 14.11
C GLU A 22 3.88 -2.39 12.85
N SER A 23 3.71 -1.73 11.70
CA SER A 23 4.40 -2.11 10.45
C SER A 23 5.92 -1.98 10.55
N GLN A 24 6.40 -1.02 11.35
CA GLN A 24 7.82 -0.79 11.59
C GLN A 24 8.41 -1.66 12.71
N ASN A 25 7.66 -2.65 13.24
CA ASN A 25 8.04 -3.46 14.40
C ASN A 25 8.51 -2.60 15.59
N ALA A 26 7.87 -1.44 15.79
CA ALA A 26 8.16 -0.59 16.92
C ALA A 26 7.75 -1.27 18.24
N ASN A 27 8.11 -0.65 19.36
CA ASN A 27 7.83 -1.19 20.69
C ASN A 27 6.32 -1.53 20.86
N PRO A 28 5.95 -2.79 21.18
CA PRO A 28 4.55 -3.22 21.31
C PRO A 28 3.74 -2.44 22.34
N PHE A 29 4.36 -1.97 23.42
CA PHE A 29 3.70 -1.12 24.42
C PHE A 29 3.29 0.23 23.82
N ARG A 30 4.12 0.77 22.92
CA ARG A 30 3.83 2.03 22.23
C ARG A 30 2.69 1.87 21.23
N VAL A 31 2.70 0.79 20.43
CA VAL A 31 1.59 0.45 19.52
C VAL A 31 0.28 0.34 20.30
N ARG A 32 0.29 -0.41 21.39
CA ARG A 32 -0.87 -0.62 22.26
C ARG A 32 -1.39 0.70 22.85
N ALA A 33 -0.50 1.58 23.33
CA ALA A 33 -0.89 2.87 23.88
C ALA A 33 -1.68 3.73 22.86
N TYR A 34 -1.24 3.79 21.60
CA TYR A 34 -1.98 4.53 20.56
C TYR A 34 -3.33 3.89 20.22
N ARG A 35 -3.42 2.55 20.17
CA ARG A 35 -4.70 1.84 19.97
C ARG A 35 -5.69 2.11 21.11
N GLU A 36 -5.23 1.96 22.35
CA GLU A 36 -6.07 2.15 23.54
C GLU A 36 -6.46 3.61 23.74
N GLY A 37 -5.57 4.56 23.42
CA GLY A 37 -5.88 5.99 23.39
C GLY A 37 -6.92 6.33 22.32
N ALA A 38 -6.80 5.78 21.11
CA ALA A 38 -7.80 5.96 20.05
C ALA A 38 -9.17 5.43 20.47
N GLN A 39 -9.20 4.23 21.08
CA GLN A 39 -10.44 3.66 21.60
C GLN A 39 -11.07 4.51 22.70
N SER A 40 -10.26 5.05 23.61
CA SER A 40 -10.73 5.91 24.70
C SER A 40 -11.30 7.25 24.20
N ILE A 41 -10.79 7.78 23.08
CA ILE A 41 -11.34 8.96 22.40
C ILE A 41 -12.63 8.63 21.62
N ARG A 42 -12.72 7.43 21.05
CA ARG A 42 -13.94 6.96 20.39
C ARG A 42 -15.09 6.82 21.37
N ASP A 43 -14.83 6.30 22.55
CA ASP A 43 -15.85 5.98 23.56
C ASP A 43 -16.25 7.19 24.41
N THR A 44 -15.49 8.30 24.36
CA THR A 44 -15.82 9.50 25.13
C THR A 44 -16.82 10.40 24.39
N ASN A 45 -17.88 10.78 25.10
CA ASN A 45 -18.84 11.79 24.63
C ASN A 45 -18.33 13.23 24.81
N LYS A 46 -17.14 13.40 25.42
CA LYS A 46 -16.54 14.73 25.66
C LYS A 46 -15.77 15.17 24.43
N SER A 47 -15.84 16.46 24.10
CA SER A 47 -15.07 17.02 22.97
C SER A 47 -13.59 17.12 23.33
N VAL A 48 -12.77 16.29 22.69
CA VAL A 48 -11.31 16.31 22.88
C VAL A 48 -10.71 17.62 22.33
N ALA A 49 -11.17 18.06 21.17
CA ALA A 49 -10.81 19.37 20.63
C ALA A 49 -11.22 20.52 21.57
N GLY A 50 -12.37 20.38 22.23
CA GLY A 50 -12.82 21.32 23.25
C GLY A 50 -11.88 21.41 24.45
N PHE A 51 -11.26 20.29 24.88
CA PHE A 51 -10.28 20.34 25.96
C PHE A 51 -9.01 21.08 25.56
N ILE A 52 -8.50 20.87 24.35
CA ILE A 52 -7.32 21.58 23.87
C ILE A 52 -7.61 23.07 23.70
N HIS A 53 -8.70 23.45 23.04
CA HIS A 53 -9.05 24.86 22.82
C HIS A 53 -9.26 25.66 24.12
N ASN A 54 -9.74 25.00 25.17
CA ASN A 54 -9.97 25.64 26.47
C ASN A 54 -8.75 25.55 27.41
N ASN A 55 -7.58 25.11 26.91
CA ASN A 55 -6.37 24.86 27.71
C ASN A 55 -6.60 23.91 28.90
N GLN A 56 -7.43 22.88 28.70
CA GLN A 56 -7.77 21.86 29.69
C GLN A 56 -7.09 20.53 29.38
N THR A 57 -5.79 20.57 29.07
CA THR A 57 -4.98 19.37 28.76
C THR A 57 -5.00 18.35 29.90
N ASP A 58 -5.08 18.80 31.15
CA ASP A 58 -5.17 17.92 32.33
C ASP A 58 -6.43 17.05 32.31
N LYS A 59 -7.53 17.55 31.74
CA LYS A 59 -8.77 16.77 31.60
C LYS A 59 -8.68 15.72 30.48
N LEU A 60 -7.82 15.97 29.49
CA LEU A 60 -7.54 15.02 28.43
C LEU A 60 -6.60 13.91 28.91
N ASP A 61 -5.55 14.27 29.66
CA ASP A 61 -4.62 13.33 30.30
C ASP A 61 -5.31 12.46 31.38
N ALA A 62 -6.38 12.97 32.00
CA ALA A 62 -7.21 12.19 32.93
C ALA A 62 -8.10 11.13 32.27
N LEU A 63 -8.21 11.10 30.93
CA LEU A 63 -8.96 10.05 30.25
C LEU A 63 -8.19 8.72 30.29
N PRO A 64 -8.90 7.57 30.38
CA PRO A 64 -8.24 6.26 30.38
C PRO A 64 -7.31 6.11 29.18
N ASN A 65 -6.12 5.54 29.41
CA ASN A 65 -5.15 5.21 28.36
C ASN A 65 -4.67 6.40 27.50
N ILE A 66 -4.90 7.64 27.92
CA ILE A 66 -4.38 8.85 27.28
C ILE A 66 -3.29 9.42 28.20
N GLY A 67 -2.03 9.11 27.89
CA GLY A 67 -0.89 9.71 28.59
C GLY A 67 -0.38 10.96 27.88
N SER A 68 0.52 11.69 28.56
CA SER A 68 1.12 12.95 28.11
C SER A 68 1.63 12.95 26.66
N GLY A 69 2.24 11.86 26.18
CA GLY A 69 2.70 11.75 24.80
C GLY A 69 1.55 11.75 23.77
N ILE A 70 0.42 11.14 24.10
CA ILE A 70 -0.79 11.16 23.25
C ILE A 70 -1.44 12.55 23.33
N VAL A 71 -1.48 13.16 24.52
CA VAL A 71 -1.96 14.54 24.70
C VAL A 71 -1.18 15.52 23.82
N SER A 72 0.14 15.42 23.80
CA SER A 72 1.00 16.27 22.95
C SER A 72 0.69 16.10 21.46
N VAL A 73 0.57 14.86 20.98
CA VAL A 73 0.25 14.55 19.58
C VAL A 73 -1.13 15.11 19.18
N ILE A 74 -2.13 14.96 20.06
CA ILE A 74 -3.48 15.49 19.83
C ILE A 74 -3.48 17.02 19.84
N GLY A 75 -2.78 17.63 20.78
CA GLY A 75 -2.67 19.08 20.89
C GLY A 75 -2.01 19.71 19.66
N GLU A 76 -0.93 19.09 19.16
CA GLU A 76 -0.27 19.49 17.92
C GLU A 76 -1.23 19.40 16.73
N TYR A 77 -1.94 18.29 16.61
CA TYR A 77 -2.90 18.05 15.54
C TYR A 77 -4.00 19.10 15.52
N ILE A 78 -4.62 19.38 16.67
CA ILE A 78 -5.69 20.38 16.77
C ILE A 78 -5.21 21.80 16.51
N THR A 79 -3.99 22.12 16.92
CA THR A 79 -3.46 23.49 16.77
C THR A 79 -2.97 23.77 15.36
N SER A 80 -2.33 22.79 14.72
CA SER A 80 -1.64 22.98 13.44
C SER A 80 -2.33 22.29 12.25
N GLY A 81 -3.32 21.44 12.50
CA GLY A 81 -3.93 20.53 11.53
C GLY A 81 -3.04 19.34 11.14
N LYS A 82 -1.89 19.18 11.80
CA LYS A 82 -0.82 18.24 11.45
C LYS A 82 -0.23 17.59 12.70
N SER A 83 0.23 16.35 12.55
CA SER A 83 1.00 15.67 13.59
C SER A 83 2.38 15.36 13.03
N ALA A 84 3.43 15.92 13.64
CA ALA A 84 4.81 15.66 13.20
C ALA A 84 5.17 14.18 13.30
N LEU A 85 4.68 13.49 14.35
CA LEU A 85 4.87 12.06 14.50
C LEU A 85 4.23 11.27 13.36
N LEU A 86 3.00 11.61 12.98
CA LEU A 86 2.32 10.94 11.87
C LEU A 86 3.07 11.20 10.55
N GLU A 87 3.44 12.45 10.27
CA GLU A 87 4.21 12.81 9.07
C GLU A 87 5.57 12.08 9.02
N GLU A 88 6.26 11.97 10.16
CA GLU A 88 7.53 11.25 10.28
C GLU A 88 7.36 9.74 10.02
N LEU A 89 6.34 9.12 10.62
CA LEU A 89 6.07 7.71 10.45
C LEU A 89 5.65 7.39 9.01
N GLU A 90 4.85 8.24 8.38
CA GLU A 90 4.44 8.10 6.97
C GLU A 90 5.61 8.32 6.01
N ALA A 91 6.50 9.27 6.30
CA ALA A 91 7.73 9.45 5.54
C ALA A 91 8.68 8.25 5.71
N SER A 92 8.68 7.64 6.90
CA SER A 92 9.49 6.46 7.23
C SER A 92 9.01 5.19 6.55
N ASP A 93 7.71 5.04 6.37
CA ASP A 93 7.07 3.88 5.73
C ASP A 93 6.88 4.04 4.20
N SER A 94 7.48 5.09 3.61
CA SER A 94 7.37 5.31 2.16
C SER A 94 8.18 4.28 1.36
N PRO A 95 7.63 3.74 0.26
CA PRO A 95 8.37 2.87 -0.66
C PRO A 95 9.67 3.49 -1.15
N GLU A 96 9.68 4.80 -1.40
CA GLU A 96 10.84 5.57 -1.84
C GLU A 96 11.97 5.50 -0.80
N ARG A 97 11.66 5.69 0.50
CA ARG A 97 12.66 5.55 1.55
C ARG A 97 13.13 4.11 1.69
N THR A 98 12.20 3.16 1.66
CA THR A 98 12.51 1.72 1.72
C THR A 98 13.46 1.30 0.60
N PHE A 99 13.24 1.77 -0.63
CA PHE A 99 14.10 1.48 -1.76
C PHE A 99 15.43 2.22 -1.69
N SER A 100 15.46 3.46 -1.18
CA SER A 100 16.71 4.21 -1.00
C SER A 100 17.67 3.57 0.00
N ASN A 101 17.19 2.65 0.85
CA ASN A 101 18.04 1.84 1.73
C ASN A 101 18.77 0.70 0.99
N VAL A 102 18.42 0.43 -0.27
CA VAL A 102 19.07 -0.59 -1.10
C VAL A 102 20.34 0.01 -1.71
N PRO A 103 21.54 -0.56 -1.43
CA PRO A 103 22.78 -0.11 -2.04
C PRO A 103 22.67 -0.01 -3.57
N GLY A 104 22.96 1.17 -4.12
CA GLY A 104 22.84 1.45 -5.55
C GLY A 104 21.53 2.10 -5.99
N ILE A 105 20.59 2.34 -5.06
CA ILE A 105 19.37 3.12 -5.27
C ILE A 105 19.43 4.34 -4.34
N ASP A 106 19.51 5.54 -4.92
CA ASP A 106 19.40 6.78 -4.17
C ASP A 106 17.94 7.26 -4.10
N LYS A 107 17.69 8.37 -3.39
CA LYS A 107 16.33 8.92 -3.21
C LYS A 107 15.65 9.29 -4.54
N GLU A 108 16.41 9.80 -5.52
CA GLU A 108 15.84 10.13 -6.83
C GLU A 108 15.46 8.87 -7.61
N LEU A 109 16.33 7.86 -7.63
CA LEU A 109 16.07 6.59 -8.28
C LEU A 109 14.92 5.84 -7.60
N ALA A 110 14.85 5.86 -6.28
CA ALA A 110 13.75 5.29 -5.53
C ALA A 110 12.41 5.95 -5.90
N GLY A 111 12.37 7.29 -5.95
CA GLY A 111 11.22 8.03 -6.46
C GLY A 111 10.85 7.61 -7.88
N ARG A 112 11.82 7.55 -8.80
CA ARG A 112 11.59 7.12 -10.19
C ARG A 112 11.09 5.67 -10.28
N ILE A 113 11.56 4.76 -9.44
CA ILE A 113 11.07 3.37 -9.41
C ILE A 113 9.61 3.33 -8.99
N VAL A 114 9.24 4.04 -7.91
CA VAL A 114 7.85 4.11 -7.46
C VAL A 114 6.97 4.77 -8.53
N ASP A 115 7.47 5.83 -9.17
CA ASP A 115 6.76 6.60 -10.18
C ASP A 115 6.59 5.85 -11.51
N GLN A 116 7.63 5.14 -11.97
CA GLN A 116 7.67 4.51 -13.29
C GLN A 116 7.22 3.05 -13.26
N LEU A 117 7.57 2.32 -12.21
CA LEU A 117 7.29 0.89 -12.08
C LEU A 117 6.11 0.59 -11.15
N HIS A 118 5.67 1.55 -10.33
CA HIS A 118 4.57 1.40 -9.36
C HIS A 118 4.78 0.30 -8.33
N ILE A 119 6.04 0.00 -8.07
CA ILE A 119 6.48 -0.97 -7.09
C ILE A 119 6.51 -0.28 -5.74
N LYS A 120 6.00 -0.96 -4.71
CA LYS A 120 5.90 -0.41 -3.36
C LYS A 120 6.66 -1.25 -2.32
N THR A 121 7.12 -2.44 -2.69
CA THR A 121 7.74 -3.38 -1.76
C THR A 121 9.10 -3.89 -2.25
N LEU A 122 9.97 -4.31 -1.32
CA LEU A 122 11.28 -4.88 -1.67
C LEU A 122 11.20 -6.18 -2.50
N PRO A 123 10.24 -7.09 -2.29
CA PRO A 123 10.07 -8.26 -3.16
C PRO A 123 9.69 -7.90 -4.60
N GLU A 124 8.76 -6.95 -4.77
CA GLU A 124 8.42 -6.44 -6.12
C GLU A 124 9.63 -5.79 -6.79
N LEU A 125 10.47 -5.09 -6.00
CA LEU A 125 11.70 -4.46 -6.50
C LEU A 125 12.73 -5.51 -6.93
N GLU A 126 12.86 -6.62 -6.19
CA GLU A 126 13.70 -7.77 -6.56
C GLU A 126 13.19 -8.42 -7.86
N GLU A 127 11.88 -8.68 -7.95
CA GLU A 127 11.27 -9.24 -9.17
C GLU A 127 11.53 -8.34 -10.38
N ALA A 128 11.38 -7.02 -10.22
CA ALA A 128 11.68 -6.02 -11.25
C ALA A 128 13.17 -5.94 -11.63
N ALA A 129 14.06 -6.26 -10.69
CA ALA A 129 15.49 -6.34 -10.96
C ALA A 129 15.80 -7.54 -11.84
N HIS A 130 15.22 -8.70 -11.52
CA HIS A 130 15.43 -9.96 -12.23
C HIS A 130 14.79 -10.02 -13.61
N ASN A 131 13.57 -9.47 -13.75
CA ASN A 131 12.84 -9.48 -15.02
C ASN A 131 13.29 -8.37 -16.00
N GLY A 132 14.25 -7.53 -15.61
CA GLY A 132 14.82 -6.46 -16.43
C GLY A 132 14.01 -5.16 -16.47
N GLN A 133 12.90 -5.05 -15.74
CA GLN A 133 12.09 -3.82 -15.69
C GLN A 133 12.87 -2.64 -15.09
N LEU A 134 13.72 -2.90 -14.10
CA LEU A 134 14.58 -1.87 -13.51
C LEU A 134 15.55 -1.25 -14.53
N ALA A 135 15.92 -1.98 -15.60
CA ALA A 135 16.76 -1.44 -16.66
C ALA A 135 16.04 -0.40 -17.54
N SER A 136 14.71 -0.35 -17.50
CA SER A 136 13.91 0.66 -18.21
C SER A 136 13.84 2.00 -17.45
N VAL A 137 14.25 2.02 -16.18
CA VAL A 137 14.27 3.23 -15.35
C VAL A 137 15.55 4.02 -15.66
N GLU A 138 15.36 5.29 -16.01
CA GLU A 138 16.48 6.19 -16.31
C GLU A 138 17.44 6.30 -15.12
N GLY A 139 18.71 5.95 -15.35
CA GLY A 139 19.75 5.90 -14.32
C GLY A 139 20.16 4.48 -13.92
N PHE A 140 19.53 3.43 -14.45
CA PHE A 140 19.95 2.04 -14.26
C PHE A 140 20.80 1.51 -15.42
N GLY A 141 22.12 1.68 -15.29
CA GLY A 141 23.09 0.98 -16.15
C GLY A 141 23.30 -0.48 -15.72
N GLN A 142 23.81 -1.32 -16.63
CA GLN A 142 24.00 -2.77 -16.41
C GLN A 142 24.77 -3.09 -15.12
N LYS A 143 25.85 -2.35 -14.83
CA LYS A 143 26.65 -2.53 -13.61
C LYS A 143 25.87 -2.21 -12.32
N ARG A 144 25.00 -1.19 -12.35
CA ARG A 144 24.16 -0.80 -11.21
C ARG A 144 23.04 -1.81 -10.99
N LEU A 145 22.44 -2.31 -12.06
CA LEU A 145 21.41 -3.33 -12.00
C LEU A 145 21.92 -4.61 -11.32
N GLU A 146 23.10 -5.11 -11.72
CA GLU A 146 23.71 -6.29 -11.09
C GLU A 146 24.07 -6.05 -9.61
N GLY A 147 24.52 -4.84 -9.26
CA GLY A 147 24.75 -4.43 -7.88
C GLY A 147 23.47 -4.45 -7.04
N VAL A 148 22.37 -3.91 -7.58
CA VAL A 148 21.06 -3.88 -6.93
C VAL A 148 20.47 -5.28 -6.78
N LYS A 149 20.55 -6.14 -7.82
CA LYS A 149 20.16 -7.56 -7.71
C LYS A 149 20.89 -8.25 -6.55
N THR A 150 22.23 -8.12 -6.52
CA THR A 150 23.06 -8.72 -5.46
C THR A 150 22.68 -8.19 -4.08
N ALA A 151 22.43 -6.89 -3.95
CA ALA A 151 22.04 -6.26 -2.70
C ALA A 151 20.66 -6.72 -2.21
N LEU A 152 19.68 -6.84 -3.11
CA LEU A 152 18.32 -7.31 -2.82
C LEU A 152 18.30 -8.77 -2.41
N THR A 153 19.00 -9.64 -3.14
CA THR A 153 19.18 -11.05 -2.77
C THR A 153 19.78 -11.16 -1.36
N GLY A 154 20.78 -10.33 -1.03
CA GLY A 154 21.38 -10.27 0.31
C GLY A 154 20.45 -9.75 1.41
N LEU A 155 19.63 -8.73 1.13
CA LEU A 155 18.67 -8.16 2.08
C LEU A 155 17.52 -9.12 2.37
N LEU A 156 16.95 -9.74 1.35
CA LEU A 156 15.82 -10.65 1.48
C LEU A 156 16.23 -12.00 2.05
N SER A 157 17.44 -12.49 1.76
CA SER A 157 17.97 -13.71 2.40
C SER A 157 18.38 -13.51 3.87
N ARG A 158 18.68 -12.28 4.31
CA ARG A 158 18.85 -11.94 5.74
C ARG A 158 17.50 -11.82 6.46
N SER A 159 16.51 -11.18 5.83
CA SER A 159 15.14 -11.10 6.35
C SER A 159 14.49 -12.48 6.47
N ALA A 160 14.69 -13.35 5.48
CA ALA A 160 14.23 -14.75 5.52
C ALA A 160 14.91 -15.57 6.64
N ARG A 161 16.20 -15.31 6.94
CA ARG A 161 16.91 -15.95 8.07
C ARG A 161 16.46 -15.42 9.44
N SER A 162 16.16 -14.13 9.56
CA SER A 162 15.56 -13.54 10.76
C SER A 162 14.17 -14.13 11.04
N GLN A 163 13.36 -14.32 10.00
CA GLN A 163 12.05 -15.00 10.11
C GLN A 163 12.17 -16.51 10.38
N GLN A 164 13.27 -17.16 9.96
CA GLN A 164 13.54 -18.56 10.30
C GLN A 164 13.98 -18.74 11.76
N HIS A 165 14.77 -17.81 12.32
CA HIS A 165 15.22 -17.90 13.71
C HIS A 165 14.10 -17.73 14.75
N GLU A 166 13.00 -17.05 14.40
CA GLU A 166 11.79 -16.96 15.23
C GLU A 166 10.83 -18.16 15.06
N ARG A 167 11.03 -18.98 14.02
CA ARG A 167 10.19 -20.16 13.72
C ARG A 167 10.85 -21.49 14.05
N THR A 168 12.15 -21.53 14.34
CA THR A 168 12.84 -22.74 14.85
C THR A 168 12.60 -22.91 16.34
N SER A 169 11.34 -23.16 16.68
CA SER A 169 10.84 -23.82 17.89
C SER A 169 9.55 -24.51 17.46
N GLY A 170 9.68 -25.54 16.63
CA GLY A 170 8.55 -26.27 16.06
C GLY A 170 8.98 -27.10 14.86
N ASP A 171 8.81 -28.40 14.98
CA ASP A 171 9.40 -29.46 14.17
C ASP A 171 9.08 -29.46 12.66
N ASP A 172 10.05 -30.00 11.91
CA ASP A 172 9.97 -30.79 10.68
C ASP A 172 8.74 -30.69 9.77
N LYS A 173 8.95 -30.22 8.52
CA LYS A 173 8.86 -31.06 7.30
C LYS A 173 9.21 -30.29 6.02
N LYS A 174 9.93 -31.01 5.15
CA LYS A 174 10.45 -30.59 3.84
C LYS A 174 9.37 -30.44 2.77
N ALA A 175 9.66 -29.51 1.84
CA ALA A 175 9.48 -29.55 0.40
C ALA A 175 8.06 -29.48 -0.23
N ASN A 176 7.95 -28.50 -1.15
CA ASN A 176 7.06 -28.37 -2.32
C ASN A 176 5.88 -27.37 -2.24
N THR A 177 5.70 -26.62 -3.35
CA THR A 177 4.55 -25.79 -3.78
C THR A 177 4.60 -24.26 -3.51
N GLN A 178 5.20 -23.51 -4.45
CA GLN A 178 5.14 -22.04 -4.59
C GLN A 178 3.87 -21.49 -5.28
N ALA A 179 2.83 -22.33 -5.51
CA ALA A 179 1.59 -21.93 -6.17
C ALA A 179 0.49 -21.39 -5.21
N GLY A 180 0.82 -21.24 -3.93
CA GLY A 180 -0.18 -20.95 -2.91
C GLY A 180 -0.46 -19.46 -2.64
N ASP A 181 0.49 -18.53 -2.83
CA ASP A 181 0.44 -17.24 -2.11
C ASP A 181 0.01 -16.01 -2.94
N ARG A 182 -0.36 -16.18 -4.22
CA ARG A 182 -0.90 -15.09 -5.04
C ARG A 182 -1.85 -15.58 -6.14
N PRO A 183 -2.86 -14.80 -6.56
CA PRO A 183 -3.75 -15.12 -7.68
C PRO A 183 -2.97 -15.38 -8.98
N SER A 184 -3.52 -16.17 -9.90
CA SER A 184 -2.92 -16.37 -11.24
C SER A 184 -3.09 -15.12 -12.12
N VAL A 185 -2.26 -14.96 -13.16
CA VAL A 185 -2.45 -13.89 -14.17
C VAL A 185 -3.82 -13.99 -14.82
N LYS A 186 -4.25 -15.22 -15.17
CA LYS A 186 -5.58 -15.45 -15.74
C LYS A 186 -6.67 -14.88 -14.83
N LEU A 187 -6.64 -15.22 -13.54
CA LEU A 187 -7.64 -14.76 -12.58
C LEU A 187 -7.66 -13.22 -12.49
N LEU A 188 -6.50 -12.57 -12.41
CA LEU A 188 -6.42 -11.10 -12.38
C LEU A 188 -6.95 -10.46 -13.67
N LEU A 189 -6.72 -11.08 -14.84
CA LEU A 189 -7.25 -10.60 -16.11
C LEU A 189 -8.76 -10.83 -16.25
N ASP A 190 -9.29 -11.91 -15.68
CA ASP A 190 -10.74 -12.14 -15.60
C ASP A 190 -11.40 -11.05 -14.73
N ILE A 191 -10.82 -10.74 -13.56
CA ILE A 191 -11.29 -9.65 -12.69
C ILE A 191 -11.20 -8.27 -13.38
N ASP A 192 -10.13 -7.99 -14.13
CA ASP A 192 -10.01 -6.77 -14.94
C ASP A 192 -11.13 -6.66 -15.99
N ALA A 193 -11.42 -7.78 -16.69
CA ALA A 193 -12.46 -7.83 -17.69
C ALA A 193 -13.85 -7.58 -17.08
N ASP A 194 -14.16 -8.26 -15.98
CA ASP A 194 -15.43 -8.10 -15.25
C ASP A 194 -15.62 -6.66 -14.75
N TYR A 195 -14.58 -6.07 -14.14
CA TYR A 195 -14.62 -4.68 -13.69
C TYR A 195 -14.89 -3.74 -14.86
N ARG A 196 -14.12 -3.84 -15.95
CA ARG A 196 -14.27 -2.96 -17.12
C ARG A 196 -15.63 -3.13 -17.79
N GLN A 197 -16.17 -4.34 -17.83
CA GLN A 197 -17.52 -4.59 -18.35
C GLN A 197 -18.58 -3.98 -17.42
N GLY A 198 -18.45 -4.14 -16.11
CA GLY A 198 -19.34 -3.53 -15.12
C GLY A 198 -19.35 -2.00 -15.19
N VAL A 199 -18.19 -1.37 -15.45
CA VAL A 199 -18.11 0.07 -15.72
C VAL A 199 -18.88 0.45 -16.99
N LYS A 200 -18.66 -0.27 -18.10
CA LYS A 200 -19.34 0.00 -19.38
C LYS A 200 -20.85 -0.14 -19.27
N ASP A 201 -21.31 -1.11 -18.49
CA ASP A 201 -22.72 -1.37 -18.23
C ASP A 201 -23.33 -0.42 -17.18
N ASP A 202 -22.53 0.45 -16.56
CA ASP A 202 -22.89 1.33 -15.43
C ASP A 202 -23.53 0.57 -14.24
N LYS A 203 -23.05 -0.65 -13.97
CA LYS A 203 -23.58 -1.56 -12.92
C LYS A 203 -22.83 -1.50 -11.61
N LEU A 204 -21.67 -0.83 -11.56
CA LEU A 204 -20.81 -0.82 -10.38
C LEU A 204 -21.15 0.32 -9.42
N THR A 205 -21.03 0.03 -8.12
CA THR A 205 -21.12 1.06 -7.08
C THR A 205 -19.98 2.06 -7.24
N LYS A 206 -20.30 3.35 -7.14
CA LYS A 206 -19.31 4.43 -7.18
C LYS A 206 -18.98 4.89 -5.76
N ILE A 207 -17.73 5.26 -5.53
CA ILE A 207 -17.24 5.86 -4.28
C ILE A 207 -16.73 7.28 -4.54
N ALA A 208 -16.65 8.09 -3.48
CA ALA A 208 -15.89 9.33 -3.49
C ALA A 208 -14.43 9.02 -3.15
N PRO A 209 -13.50 9.04 -4.13
CA PRO A 209 -12.10 8.79 -3.81
C PRO A 209 -11.51 9.95 -3.00
N ARG A 210 -10.58 9.65 -2.08
CA ARG A 210 -9.94 10.64 -1.21
C ARG A 210 -8.88 11.50 -1.92
N ARG A 211 -8.26 10.97 -2.98
CA ARG A 211 -7.19 11.64 -3.75
C ARG A 211 -7.78 12.20 -5.04
N PHE A 212 -7.21 13.30 -5.55
CA PHE A 212 -7.65 13.94 -6.82
C PHE A 212 -9.17 14.15 -6.92
N ASN A 213 -9.78 14.56 -5.81
CA ASN A 213 -11.22 14.79 -5.69
C ASN A 213 -11.52 15.95 -4.72
N PRO A 214 -11.17 17.20 -5.10
CA PRO A 214 -11.29 18.36 -4.21
C PRO A 214 -12.73 18.62 -3.76
N ASN A 215 -13.71 18.21 -4.56
CA ASN A 215 -15.14 18.41 -4.29
C ASN A 215 -15.79 17.21 -3.57
N ASN A 216 -15.02 16.15 -3.27
CA ASN A 216 -15.52 14.91 -2.65
C ASN A 216 -16.71 14.27 -3.40
N GLU A 217 -16.69 14.33 -4.73
CA GLU A 217 -17.73 13.79 -5.60
C GLU A 217 -17.64 12.25 -5.69
N VAL A 218 -18.79 11.59 -5.81
CA VAL A 218 -18.91 10.12 -5.93
C VAL A 218 -18.85 9.74 -7.41
N TRP A 219 -17.65 9.43 -7.91
CA TRP A 219 -17.44 9.18 -9.34
C TRP A 219 -16.64 7.91 -9.66
N LEU A 220 -15.90 7.33 -8.71
CA LEU A 220 -14.99 6.21 -8.99
C LEU A 220 -15.72 4.87 -8.85
N PRO A 221 -15.91 4.08 -9.92
CA PRO A 221 -16.53 2.76 -9.82
C PRO A 221 -15.64 1.78 -9.06
N VAL A 222 -16.26 0.90 -8.28
CA VAL A 222 -15.58 -0.15 -7.52
C VAL A 222 -16.32 -1.47 -7.71
N LEU A 223 -15.57 -2.52 -8.01
CA LEU A 223 -16.03 -3.90 -7.99
C LEU A 223 -15.51 -4.58 -6.72
N HIS A 224 -16.40 -5.18 -5.96
CA HIS A 224 -16.05 -6.17 -4.94
C HIS A 224 -16.54 -7.53 -5.40
N THR A 225 -15.66 -8.52 -5.41
CA THR A 225 -16.02 -9.89 -5.80
C THR A 225 -15.21 -10.91 -5.05
N LYS A 226 -15.70 -12.15 -5.01
CA LYS A 226 -15.00 -13.30 -4.43
C LYS A 226 -14.90 -14.36 -5.50
N GLN A 227 -13.70 -14.89 -5.69
CA GLN A 227 -13.46 -15.96 -6.63
C GLN A 227 -12.40 -16.89 -6.04
N ASP A 228 -12.69 -18.18 -6.07
CA ASP A 228 -11.97 -19.19 -5.29
C ASP A 228 -11.92 -18.79 -3.80
N ASP A 229 -10.74 -18.87 -3.17
CA ASP A 229 -10.51 -18.44 -1.78
C ASP A 229 -10.10 -16.96 -1.66
N TRP A 230 -10.14 -16.19 -2.74
CA TRP A 230 -9.71 -14.80 -2.78
C TRP A 230 -10.90 -13.85 -2.72
N LYS A 231 -10.72 -12.74 -2.01
CA LYS A 231 -11.59 -11.56 -2.15
C LYS A 231 -10.83 -10.50 -2.93
N PHE A 232 -11.54 -9.85 -3.85
CA PHE A 232 -10.99 -8.83 -4.73
C PHE A 232 -11.73 -7.51 -4.58
N THR A 233 -10.98 -6.43 -4.67
CA THR A 233 -11.49 -5.08 -4.90
C THR A 233 -10.80 -4.50 -6.12
N ALA A 234 -11.55 -4.16 -7.16
CA ALA A 234 -11.02 -3.56 -8.38
C ALA A 234 -11.57 -2.14 -8.60
N LEU A 235 -10.70 -1.21 -8.99
CA LEU A 235 -11.03 0.18 -9.25
C LEU A 235 -10.03 0.79 -10.23
N PHE A 236 -10.41 1.89 -10.89
CA PHE A 236 -9.45 2.63 -11.72
C PHE A 236 -8.42 3.38 -10.87
N SER A 237 -7.18 3.41 -11.35
CA SER A 237 -6.09 4.14 -10.72
C SER A 237 -6.40 5.63 -10.66
N ASN A 238 -6.39 6.17 -9.45
CA ASN A 238 -6.62 7.58 -9.18
C ASN A 238 -5.36 8.24 -8.59
N THR A 239 -4.23 8.07 -9.29
CA THR A 239 -2.92 8.65 -8.92
C THR A 239 -2.57 9.84 -9.81
N ALA A 240 -1.66 10.71 -9.36
CA ALA A 240 -1.22 11.89 -10.13
C ALA A 240 -0.77 11.53 -11.56
N GLN A 241 -0.07 10.41 -11.69
CA GLN A 241 0.46 9.94 -12.95
C GLN A 241 -0.62 9.35 -13.86
N ALA A 242 -1.63 8.66 -13.31
CA ALA A 242 -2.78 8.21 -14.10
C ALA A 242 -3.51 9.40 -14.72
N HIS A 243 -3.68 10.50 -13.97
CA HIS A 243 -4.24 11.76 -14.48
C HIS A 243 -3.32 12.39 -15.55
N LYS A 244 -2.02 12.53 -15.26
CA LYS A 244 -1.04 13.12 -16.18
C LYS A 244 -0.95 12.36 -17.52
N LEU A 245 -1.10 11.04 -17.50
CA LEU A 245 -1.00 10.18 -18.67
C LEU A 245 -2.36 9.89 -19.34
N GLY A 246 -3.47 10.40 -18.79
CA GLY A 246 -4.82 10.08 -19.27
C GLY A 246 -5.12 8.57 -19.23
N LYS A 247 -4.79 7.93 -18.10
CA LYS A 247 -4.97 6.47 -17.85
C LYS A 247 -5.94 6.16 -16.72
N THR A 248 -6.71 7.14 -16.28
CA THR A 248 -7.74 7.03 -15.23
C THR A 248 -8.93 6.15 -15.63
N ASP A 249 -9.00 5.69 -16.88
CA ASP A 249 -9.99 4.75 -17.43
C ASP A 249 -9.34 3.49 -18.04
N ASP A 250 -8.02 3.35 -17.91
CA ASP A 250 -7.22 2.25 -18.45
C ASP A 250 -6.61 1.39 -17.34
N TRP A 251 -5.97 2.03 -16.36
CA TRP A 251 -5.23 1.32 -15.32
C TRP A 251 -6.19 0.87 -14.23
N VAL A 252 -6.31 -0.44 -14.05
CA VAL A 252 -7.18 -1.05 -13.04
C VAL A 252 -6.30 -1.58 -11.92
N VAL A 253 -6.48 -1.05 -10.71
CA VAL A 253 -5.83 -1.56 -9.51
C VAL A 253 -6.73 -2.63 -8.91
N ILE A 254 -6.19 -3.83 -8.73
CA ILE A 254 -6.86 -4.98 -8.16
C ILE A 254 -6.20 -5.30 -6.83
N TYR A 255 -6.89 -5.01 -5.74
CA TYR A 255 -6.56 -5.48 -4.41
C TYR A 255 -7.08 -6.91 -4.25
N PHE A 256 -6.28 -7.76 -3.60
CA PHE A 256 -6.65 -9.13 -3.32
C PHE A 256 -6.20 -9.53 -1.91
N GLU A 257 -7.08 -10.21 -1.20
CA GLU A 257 -6.80 -10.73 0.14
C GLU A 257 -7.15 -12.21 0.25
N ARG A 258 -6.29 -12.95 0.96
CA ARG A 258 -6.57 -14.30 1.47
C ARG A 258 -5.98 -14.43 2.86
N GLY A 259 -6.85 -14.60 3.86
CA GLY A 259 -6.44 -14.55 5.26
C GLY A 259 -6.27 -13.11 5.76
N LYS A 260 -5.11 -12.78 6.35
CA LYS A 260 -4.81 -11.45 6.94
C LYS A 260 -3.93 -10.56 6.06
N THR A 261 -3.57 -11.01 4.86
CA THR A 261 -2.64 -10.30 3.99
C THR A 261 -3.39 -9.76 2.79
N GLU A 262 -3.44 -8.42 2.68
CA GLU A 262 -3.91 -7.71 1.49
C GLU A 262 -2.70 -7.34 0.61
N ARG A 263 -2.81 -7.59 -0.68
CA ARG A 263 -1.83 -7.22 -1.71
C ARG A 263 -2.55 -6.61 -2.90
N GLN A 264 -1.82 -6.08 -3.87
CA GLN A 264 -2.42 -5.49 -5.07
C GLN A 264 -1.59 -5.78 -6.33
N HIS A 265 -2.26 -5.76 -7.48
CA HIS A 265 -1.63 -5.65 -8.79
C HIS A 265 -2.34 -4.59 -9.63
N THR A 266 -1.64 -4.01 -10.61
CA THR A 266 -2.27 -3.12 -11.59
C THR A 266 -2.32 -3.79 -12.95
N VAL A 267 -3.50 -3.82 -13.56
CA VAL A 267 -3.69 -4.26 -14.94
C VAL A 267 -3.76 -3.05 -15.85
N VAL A 268 -3.00 -3.09 -16.94
CA VAL A 268 -2.88 -1.98 -17.90
C VAL A 268 -3.01 -2.47 -19.33
N THR A 269 -3.24 -1.54 -20.26
CA THR A 269 -3.05 -1.84 -21.68
C THR A 269 -1.57 -1.69 -22.03
N GLU A 270 -0.95 -2.76 -22.49
CA GLU A 270 0.45 -2.76 -22.89
C GLU A 270 0.65 -1.86 -24.11
N THR A 271 1.67 -1.01 -24.08
CA THR A 271 1.91 0.00 -25.13
C THR A 271 3.09 -0.36 -26.03
N LYS A 272 3.94 -1.29 -25.59
CA LYS A 272 5.19 -1.67 -26.27
C LYS A 272 5.38 -3.19 -26.29
N GLY A 273 6.30 -3.69 -27.11
CA GLY A 273 6.66 -5.10 -27.15
C GLY A 273 5.61 -6.00 -27.84
N THR A 274 5.76 -7.31 -27.68
CA THR A 274 4.98 -8.34 -28.37
C THR A 274 3.53 -8.42 -27.90
N LEU A 275 3.23 -7.94 -26.69
CA LEU A 275 1.88 -7.91 -26.12
C LEU A 275 1.18 -6.54 -26.32
N LYS A 276 1.72 -5.66 -27.17
CA LYS A 276 1.13 -4.34 -27.42
C LYS A 276 -0.37 -4.44 -27.73
N GLY A 277 -1.16 -3.62 -27.04
CA GLY A 277 -2.62 -3.57 -27.14
C GLY A 277 -3.35 -4.62 -26.29
N LYS A 278 -2.64 -5.53 -25.63
CA LYS A 278 -3.23 -6.52 -24.72
C LYS A 278 -3.30 -5.99 -23.28
N ARG A 279 -4.24 -6.53 -22.51
CA ARG A 279 -4.32 -6.30 -21.06
C ARG A 279 -3.27 -7.15 -20.36
N VAL A 280 -2.41 -6.55 -19.56
CA VAL A 280 -1.31 -7.25 -18.89
C VAL A 280 -1.27 -6.89 -17.42
N VAL A 281 -0.93 -7.87 -16.58
CA VAL A 281 -0.70 -7.63 -15.16
C VAL A 281 0.71 -7.07 -14.99
N ARG A 282 0.82 -5.83 -14.50
CA ARG A 282 2.13 -5.19 -14.23
C ARG A 282 2.95 -6.05 -13.27
N GLY A 283 4.22 -6.23 -13.60
CA GLY A 283 5.17 -7.04 -12.82
C GLY A 283 5.18 -8.52 -13.17
N ARG A 284 4.32 -9.00 -14.08
CA ARG A 284 4.16 -10.45 -14.38
C ARG A 284 4.41 -10.82 -15.83
N ASP A 285 5.41 -10.21 -16.47
CA ASP A 285 5.64 -10.29 -17.93
C ASP A 285 5.79 -11.73 -18.46
N GLY A 286 6.55 -12.58 -17.77
CA GLY A 286 6.72 -13.99 -18.18
C GLY A 286 5.39 -14.77 -18.13
N GLU A 287 4.60 -14.54 -17.08
CA GLU A 287 3.28 -15.15 -16.94
C GLU A 287 2.25 -14.57 -17.93
N ASN A 288 2.34 -13.27 -18.23
CA ASN A 288 1.53 -12.61 -19.27
C ASN A 288 1.84 -13.22 -20.65
N GLN A 289 3.12 -13.40 -20.99
CA GLN A 289 3.52 -14.03 -22.24
C GLN A 289 3.03 -15.48 -22.32
N ALA A 290 3.18 -16.25 -21.25
CA ALA A 290 2.68 -17.63 -21.18
C ALA A 290 1.16 -17.69 -21.36
N TYR A 291 0.42 -16.80 -20.70
CA TYR A 291 -1.03 -16.69 -20.83
C TYR A 291 -1.47 -16.43 -22.28
N TYR A 292 -0.90 -15.43 -22.94
CA TYR A 292 -1.27 -15.09 -24.32
C TYR A 292 -0.75 -16.10 -25.35
N SER A 293 0.35 -16.80 -25.06
CA SER A 293 0.87 -17.87 -25.93
C SER A 293 0.05 -19.16 -25.83
N ALA A 294 -0.57 -19.43 -24.68
CA ALA A 294 -1.50 -20.53 -24.50
C ALA A 294 -2.86 -20.23 -25.17
N ALA A 295 -3.33 -18.98 -25.05
CA ALA A 295 -4.60 -18.54 -25.64
C ALA A 295 -4.57 -18.46 -27.18
N SER A 296 -3.41 -18.31 -27.82
CA SER A 296 -3.28 -18.30 -29.29
C SER A 296 -3.20 -19.69 -29.93
N LYS A 297 -3.07 -20.75 -29.12
CA LYS A 297 -3.04 -22.15 -29.57
C LYS A 297 -4.37 -22.89 -29.37
N SER A 298 -5.37 -22.23 -28.78
CA SER A 298 -6.73 -22.73 -28.59
C SER A 298 -7.67 -22.04 -29.58
#